data_AF-W2YRF3-F1
#
_entry.id   AF-W2YRF3-F1
#
_cell.length_a   1.000
_cell.length_b   1.000
_cell.length_c   1.000
_cell.angle_alpha   90.00
_cell.angle_beta   90.00
_cell.angle_gamma   90.00
#
_symmetry.space_group_name_H-M   'P 1'
#
loop_
_entity.id
_entity.type
_entity.pdbx_description
1 polymer ?
#
loop_
_entity_poly.entity_id
_entity_poly.type
_entity_poly.pdbx_seq_one_letter_code
_entity_poly.pdbx_strand_id
1 'polypeptide(L)'
;MRGGKLLVRWVGPFRVVRALSHSFMVAHLLTGDEYEVHGSRLKHYCDSELGSTAEIREHVATQGIVLGVRAIVDHRYDSTAKEWQLYVAWRGLEDSENSWEPFAAVSADVPALVTTYVESVDVPELTALL
;
A
#
# COMPACT_ATOMS: atom_id res chain seq x y z
N MET A 1 35.15 14.19 -3.35
CA MET A 1 33.73 14.51 -3.11
C MET A 1 32.92 13.96 -4.28
N ARG A 2 32.25 12.81 -4.13
CA ARG A 2 31.36 12.26 -5.17
C ARG A 2 29.95 12.71 -4.86
N GLY A 3 29.45 13.70 -5.60
CA GLY A 3 28.05 14.13 -5.52
C GLY A 3 27.16 13.01 -6.03
N GLY A 4 26.56 12.25 -5.11
CA GLY A 4 25.49 11.31 -5.45
C GLY A 4 24.30 12.11 -5.96
N LYS A 5 24.10 12.09 -7.28
CA LYS A 5 22.91 12.64 -7.93
C LYS A 5 21.71 11.87 -7.36
N LEU A 6 20.88 12.53 -6.55
CA LEU A 6 19.64 11.93 -6.04
C LEU A 6 18.80 11.48 -7.24
N LEU A 7 18.70 10.17 -7.44
CA LEU A 7 17.80 9.60 -8.43
C LEU A 7 16.38 9.96 -8.00
N VAL A 8 15.78 10.93 -8.69
CA VAL A 8 14.37 11.28 -8.47
C VAL A 8 13.54 10.13 -9.02
N ARG A 9 13.08 9.24 -8.14
CA ARG A 9 12.08 8.23 -8.47
C ARG A 9 10.72 8.95 -8.54
N TRP A 10 10.14 8.98 -9.73
CA TRP A 10 8.76 9.42 -9.91
C TRP A 10 7.83 8.31 -9.40
N VAL A 11 6.77 8.70 -8.69
CA VAL A 11 5.73 7.82 -8.16
C VAL A 11 4.36 8.34 -8.60
N GLY A 12 3.42 7.44 -8.88
CA GLY A 12 2.06 7.80 -9.33
C GLY A 12 1.54 6.84 -10.39
N PRO A 13 0.35 7.07 -10.96
CA PRO A 13 -0.38 8.34 -11.03
C PRO A 13 -1.09 8.81 -9.75
N PHE A 14 -1.16 10.14 -9.59
CA PHE A 14 -1.95 10.85 -8.57
C PHE A 14 -2.94 11.78 -9.26
N ARG A 15 -4.08 12.05 -8.61
CA ARG A 15 -5.07 13.04 -9.07
C ARG A 15 -4.84 14.38 -8.38
N VAL A 16 -4.70 15.46 -9.14
CA VAL A 16 -4.74 16.81 -8.56
C VAL A 16 -6.14 17.08 -8.04
N VAL A 17 -6.27 17.33 -6.73
CA VAL A 17 -7.57 17.62 -6.08
C VAL A 17 -7.76 19.10 -5.77
N ARG A 18 -6.66 19.86 -5.62
CA ARG A 18 -6.72 21.31 -5.41
C ARG A 18 -5.47 22.01 -5.93
N ALA A 19 -5.64 23.16 -6.57
CA ALA A 19 -4.55 24.09 -6.84
C ALA A 19 -4.51 25.14 -5.72
N LEU A 20 -3.33 25.32 -5.12
CA LEU A 20 -3.04 26.38 -4.15
C LEU A 20 -2.18 27.46 -4.84
N SER A 21 -1.92 28.58 -4.16
CA SER A 21 -1.19 29.72 -4.74
C SER A 21 0.21 29.36 -5.27
N HIS A 22 0.90 28.41 -4.62
CA HIS A 22 2.27 28.01 -4.96
C HIS A 22 2.50 26.49 -4.97
N SER A 23 1.44 25.70 -4.80
CA SER A 23 1.50 24.24 -4.62
C SER A 23 0.20 23.59 -5.10
N PHE A 24 0.18 22.27 -5.12
CA PHE A 24 -0.97 21.46 -5.48
C PHE A 24 -1.20 20.42 -4.41
N MET A 25 -2.47 20.20 -4.07
CA MET A 25 -2.88 19.01 -3.34
C MET A 25 -3.11 17.90 -4.36
N VAL A 26 -2.42 16.78 -4.17
CA VAL A 26 -2.59 15.57 -4.97
C VAL A 26 -3.10 14.44 -4.10
N ALA A 27 -4.12 13.74 -4.58
CA ALA A 27 -4.66 12.56 -3.94
C ALA A 27 -4.13 11.30 -4.61
N HIS A 28 -3.69 10.35 -3.80
CA HIS A 28 -3.39 9.01 -4.26
C HIS A 28 -4.66 8.34 -4.80
N LEU A 29 -4.59 7.66 -5.95
CA LEU A 29 -5.79 7.14 -6.62
C LEU A 29 -6.47 5.98 -5.87
N LEU A 30 -5.70 5.21 -5.10
CA LEU A 30 -6.20 4.12 -4.24
C LEU A 30 -6.56 4.66 -2.85
N THR A 31 -5.55 5.02 -2.05
CA THR A 31 -5.73 5.53 -0.67
C THR A 31 -6.57 6.79 -0.51
N GLY A 32 -6.63 7.64 -1.52
CA GLY A 32 -7.22 8.97 -1.38
C GLY A 32 -6.39 9.90 -0.48
N ASP A 33 -5.24 9.45 0.03
CA ASP A 33 -4.36 10.27 0.86
C ASP A 33 -3.91 11.50 0.07
N GLU A 34 -4.04 12.66 0.70
CA GLU A 34 -3.69 13.93 0.09
C GLU A 34 -2.28 14.37 0.51
N TYR A 35 -1.51 14.85 -0.47
CA TYR A 35 -0.17 15.37 -0.28
C TYR A 35 -0.05 16.75 -0.93
N GLU A 36 0.58 17.69 -0.24
CA GLU A 36 0.94 18.99 -0.83
C GLU A 36 2.27 18.88 -1.56
N VAL A 37 2.30 19.23 -2.84
CA VAL A 37 3.50 19.18 -3.68
C VAL A 37 3.66 20.45 -4.49
N HIS A 38 4.91 20.86 -4.71
CA HIS A 38 5.22 21.97 -5.61
C HIS A 38 5.02 21.54 -7.08
N GLY A 39 4.64 22.46 -7.96
CA GLY A 39 4.40 22.15 -9.38
C GLY A 39 5.59 21.52 -10.12
N SER A 40 6.83 21.82 -9.71
CA SER A 40 8.04 21.18 -10.26
C SER A 40 8.18 19.69 -9.93
N ARG A 41 7.39 19.19 -8.98
CA ARG A 41 7.29 17.77 -8.59
C ARG A 41 6.13 17.06 -9.29
N LEU A 42 5.49 17.71 -10.27
CA LEU A 42 4.44 17.12 -11.09
C LEU A 42 4.92 16.88 -12.50
N LYS A 43 4.52 15.75 -13.08
CA LYS A 43 4.66 15.46 -14.50
C LYS A 43 3.29 15.14 -15.06
N HIS A 44 2.92 15.75 -16.18
CA HIS A 44 1.69 15.38 -16.88
C HIS A 44 1.72 13.89 -17.22
N TYR A 45 0.68 13.19 -16.82
CA TYR A 45 0.43 11.80 -17.16
C TYR A 45 -0.84 11.78 -18.01
N CYS A 46 -0.72 11.28 -19.23
CA CYS A 46 -1.83 11.16 -20.17
C CYS A 46 -1.76 9.75 -20.74
N ASP A 47 -2.71 8.92 -20.36
CA ASP A 47 -2.93 7.61 -20.96
C ASP A 47 -4.30 7.62 -21.64
N SER A 48 -4.41 7.04 -22.83
CA SER A 48 -5.70 6.88 -23.53
C SER A 48 -6.66 5.99 -22.74
N GLU A 49 -6.13 5.14 -21.85
CA GLU A 49 -6.88 4.26 -20.97
C GLU A 49 -7.18 4.90 -19.60
N LEU A 50 -6.96 6.21 -19.43
CA LEU A 50 -7.16 6.87 -18.12
C LEU A 50 -8.62 6.79 -17.58
N GLY A 51 -9.57 6.47 -18.45
CA GLY A 51 -10.97 6.20 -18.08
C GLY A 51 -11.23 4.77 -17.58
N SER A 52 -10.28 3.85 -17.75
CA SER A 52 -10.32 2.48 -17.24
C SER A 52 -9.79 2.49 -15.80
N THR A 53 -10.70 2.69 -14.84
CA THR A 53 -10.34 2.76 -13.42
C THR A 53 -9.66 1.50 -12.93
N ALA A 54 -9.91 0.32 -13.52
CA ALA A 54 -9.33 -0.94 -13.07
C ALA A 54 -7.84 -1.08 -13.44
N GLU A 55 -7.47 -0.81 -14.69
CA GLU A 55 -6.09 -0.98 -15.18
C GLU A 55 -5.13 0.02 -14.55
N ILE A 56 -5.58 1.26 -14.33
CA ILE A 56 -4.77 2.26 -13.60
C ILE A 56 -4.61 1.86 -12.13
N ARG A 57 -5.66 1.33 -11.50
CA ARG A 57 -5.58 0.87 -10.10
C ARG A 57 -4.58 -0.28 -9.97
N GLU A 58 -4.64 -1.25 -10.88
CA GLU A 58 -3.70 -2.38 -10.94
C GLU A 58 -2.26 -1.91 -11.22
N HIS A 59 -2.08 -0.96 -12.14
CA HIS A 59 -0.77 -0.37 -12.42
C HIS A 59 -0.20 0.37 -11.20
N VAL A 60 -1.00 1.19 -10.53
CA VAL A 60 -0.62 1.90 -9.29
C VAL A 60 -0.25 0.92 -8.18
N ALA A 61 -1.02 -0.16 -8.01
CA ALA A 61 -0.71 -1.24 -7.06
C ALA A 61 0.63 -1.91 -7.40
N THR A 62 0.92 -2.12 -8.69
CA THR A 62 2.16 -2.75 -9.17
C THR A 62 3.39 -1.82 -9.08
N GLN A 63 3.20 -0.49 -9.04
CA GLN A 63 4.31 0.49 -8.95
C GLN A 63 5.03 0.53 -7.60
N GLY A 64 4.62 -0.31 -6.64
CA GLY A 64 5.27 -0.44 -5.34
C GLY A 64 5.12 0.82 -4.50
N ILE A 65 3.94 1.44 -4.56
CA ILE A 65 3.52 2.33 -3.48
C ILE A 65 3.25 1.41 -2.28
N VAL A 66 3.91 1.70 -1.16
CA VAL A 66 3.73 0.95 0.09
C VAL A 66 2.29 1.18 0.53
N LEU A 67 1.39 0.28 0.12
CA LEU A 67 0.02 0.24 0.61
C LEU A 67 0.11 -0.14 2.08
N GLY A 68 -0.22 0.81 2.96
CA GLY A 68 -0.23 0.54 4.38
C GLY A 68 -1.27 -0.54 4.71
N VAL A 69 -1.00 -1.35 5.73
CA VAL A 69 -2.01 -2.26 6.27
C VAL A 69 -3.10 -1.44 6.98
N ARG A 70 -4.36 -1.66 6.58
CA ARG A 70 -5.55 -1.10 7.25
C ARG A 70 -5.92 -1.95 8.45
N ALA A 71 -6.02 -3.26 8.25
CA ALA A 71 -6.32 -4.23 9.28
C ALA A 71 -5.85 -5.63 8.87
N ILE A 72 -5.61 -6.48 9.86
CA ILE A 72 -5.53 -7.93 9.66
C ILE A 72 -6.91 -8.46 10.02
N VAL A 73 -7.56 -9.12 9.05
CA VAL A 73 -8.97 -9.50 9.17
C VAL A 73 -9.16 -10.99 9.43
N ASP A 74 -8.21 -11.82 9.02
CA ASP A 74 -8.27 -13.28 9.23
C ASP A 74 -6.86 -13.90 9.18
N HIS A 75 -6.76 -15.17 9.53
CA HIS A 75 -5.54 -15.97 9.43
C HIS A 75 -5.86 -17.38 8.93
N ARG A 76 -4.88 -17.99 8.25
CA ARG A 76 -4.98 -19.40 7.84
C ARG A 76 -3.61 -20.05 7.79
N TYR A 77 -3.59 -21.36 7.97
CA TYR A 77 -2.44 -22.16 7.60
C TYR A 77 -2.61 -22.67 6.16
N ASP A 78 -1.73 -22.25 5.26
CA ASP A 78 -1.71 -22.77 3.89
C ASP A 78 -0.88 -24.07 3.86
N SER A 79 -1.56 -25.21 3.70
CA SER A 79 -0.89 -26.52 3.66
C SER A 79 0.01 -26.74 2.44
N THR A 80 -0.24 -26.00 1.36
CA THR A 80 0.53 -26.11 0.11
C THR A 80 1.84 -25.33 0.24
N ALA A 81 1.75 -24.09 0.72
CA ALA A 81 2.92 -23.24 0.99
C ALA A 81 3.64 -23.61 2.30
N LYS A 82 2.96 -24.36 3.18
CA LYS A 82 3.42 -24.80 4.52
C LYS A 82 3.77 -23.63 5.44
N GLU A 83 2.97 -22.58 5.37
CA GLU A 83 3.18 -21.35 6.14
C GLU A 83 1.86 -20.78 6.66
N TRP A 84 1.96 -19.96 7.70
CA TRP A 84 0.86 -19.13 8.15
C TRP A 84 0.74 -17.90 7.26
N GLN A 85 -0.50 -17.59 6.88
CA GLN A 85 -0.85 -16.42 6.10
C GLN A 85 -1.88 -15.58 6.85
N LEU A 86 -1.77 -14.28 6.68
CA LEU A 86 -2.70 -13.29 7.22
C LEU A 86 -3.53 -12.74 6.07
N TYR A 87 -4.84 -12.61 6.30
CA TYR A 87 -5.71 -11.92 5.37
C TYR A 87 -5.64 -10.44 5.66
N VAL A 88 -5.03 -9.69 4.75
CA VAL A 88 -4.67 -8.29 4.93
C VAL A 88 -5.68 -7.42 4.20
N ALA A 89 -6.28 -6.51 4.96
CA ALA A 89 -7.01 -5.40 4.40
C ALA A 89 -6.07 -4.22 4.17
N TRP A 90 -6.04 -3.72 2.95
CA TRP A 90 -5.14 -2.65 2.55
C TRP A 90 -5.77 -1.27 2.76
N ARG A 91 -4.96 -0.28 3.16
CA ARG A 91 -5.41 1.11 3.20
C ARG A 91 -5.71 1.56 1.77
N GLY A 92 -6.87 2.18 1.60
CA GLY A 92 -7.25 2.70 0.29
C GLY A 92 -7.88 1.74 -0.68
N LEU A 93 -8.04 0.48 -0.29
CA LEU A 93 -8.66 -0.53 -1.13
C LEU A 93 -9.97 -1.01 -0.53
N GLU A 94 -10.83 -1.54 -1.39
CA GLU A 94 -12.08 -2.17 -1.02
C GLU A 94 -11.82 -3.58 -0.47
N ASP A 95 -12.75 -4.14 0.29
CA ASP A 95 -12.58 -5.46 0.93
C ASP A 95 -12.39 -6.59 -0.09
N SER A 96 -12.88 -6.42 -1.32
CA SER A 96 -12.67 -7.35 -2.43
C SER A 96 -11.21 -7.43 -2.88
N GLU A 97 -10.40 -6.45 -2.50
CA GLU A 97 -8.98 -6.36 -2.83
C GLU A 97 -8.08 -6.83 -1.67
N ASN A 98 -8.68 -7.31 -0.56
CA ASN A 98 -7.92 -7.95 0.51
C ASN A 98 -7.20 -9.20 -0.03
N SER A 99 -5.96 -9.42 0.42
CA SER A 99 -5.13 -10.53 -0.05
C SER A 99 -4.56 -11.35 1.10
N TRP A 100 -4.19 -12.60 0.80
CA TRP A 100 -3.48 -13.48 1.73
C TRP A 100 -1.99 -13.25 1.60
N GLU A 101 -1.37 -12.78 2.68
CA GLU A 101 0.05 -12.45 2.72
C GLU A 101 0.79 -13.35 3.72
N PRO A 102 2.05 -13.74 3.46
CA PRO A 102 2.84 -14.53 4.39
C PRO A 102 3.00 -13.82 5.73
N PHE A 103 2.77 -14.53 6.84
CA PHE A 103 2.88 -13.97 8.20
C PHE A 103 4.22 -13.26 8.42
N ALA A 104 5.33 -13.89 8.00
CA ALA A 104 6.67 -13.34 8.17
C ALA A 104 6.86 -12.01 7.43
N ALA A 105 6.26 -11.86 6.24
CA ALA A 105 6.35 -10.61 5.47
C ALA A 105 5.57 -9.49 6.17
N VAL A 106 4.33 -9.76 6.57
CA VAL A 106 3.47 -8.77 7.26
C VAL A 106 4.05 -8.39 8.62
N SER A 107 4.61 -9.35 9.37
CA SER A 107 5.26 -9.11 10.67
C SER A 107 6.52 -8.24 10.55
N ALA A 108 7.31 -8.43 9.48
CA ALA A 108 8.47 -7.58 9.22
C ALA A 108 8.06 -6.12 8.91
N ASP A 109 6.94 -5.93 8.22
CA ASP A 109 6.49 -4.60 7.77
C ASP A 109 5.67 -3.84 8.82
N VAL A 110 4.75 -4.53 9.52
CA VAL A 110 3.83 -3.92 10.50
C VAL A 110 3.74 -4.71 11.81
N PRO A 111 4.87 -4.88 12.55
CA PRO A 111 4.94 -5.77 13.71
C PRO A 111 3.92 -5.42 14.79
N ALA A 112 3.69 -4.13 15.05
CA ALA A 112 2.73 -3.68 16.06
C ALA A 112 1.28 -4.14 15.75
N LEU A 113 0.86 -4.09 14.49
CA LEU A 113 -0.47 -4.55 14.08
C LEU A 113 -0.57 -6.07 14.18
N VAL A 114 0.48 -6.80 13.82
CA VAL A 114 0.52 -8.27 13.95
C VAL A 114 0.43 -8.67 15.42
N THR A 115 1.20 -8.05 16.32
CA THR A 115 1.14 -8.33 17.76
C THR A 115 -0.27 -8.10 18.29
N THR A 116 -0.88 -6.95 18.02
CA THR A 116 -2.26 -6.68 18.47
C THR A 116 -3.26 -7.68 17.92
N TYR A 117 -3.11 -8.09 16.66
CA TYR A 117 -3.98 -9.11 16.07
C TYR A 117 -3.81 -10.46 16.75
N VAL A 118 -2.57 -10.94 16.90
CA VAL A 118 -2.26 -12.23 17.53
C VAL A 118 -2.72 -12.24 18.98
N GLU A 119 -2.57 -11.16 19.74
CA GLU A 119 -3.11 -11.05 21.11
C GLU A 119 -4.63 -11.07 21.16
N SER A 120 -5.31 -10.69 20.08
CA SER A 120 -6.77 -10.70 19.98
C SER A 120 -7.35 -12.08 19.62
N VAL A 121 -6.51 -13.00 19.11
CA VAL A 121 -6.92 -14.34 18.71
C VAL A 121 -6.27 -15.40 19.62
N ASP A 122 -7.05 -16.36 20.10
CA ASP A 122 -6.55 -17.44 20.97
C ASP A 122 -5.99 -18.61 20.15
N VAL A 123 -4.90 -18.35 19.41
CA VAL A 123 -4.24 -19.33 18.52
C VAL A 123 -2.77 -19.49 18.90
N PRO A 124 -2.42 -20.52 19.69
CA PRO A 124 -1.07 -20.73 20.21
C PRO A 124 0.02 -20.79 19.14
N GLU A 125 -0.30 -21.34 17.96
CA GLU A 125 0.62 -21.45 16.83
C GLU A 125 1.03 -20.09 16.28
N LEU A 126 0.14 -19.10 16.28
CA LEU A 126 0.46 -17.73 15.86
C LEU A 126 1.27 -17.00 16.94
N THR A 127 0.93 -17.21 18.21
CA THR A 127 1.69 -16.66 19.34
C THR A 127 3.14 -17.15 19.35
N ALA A 128 3.38 -18.38 18.92
CA ALA A 128 4.72 -18.95 18.79
C ALA A 128 5.56 -18.34 17.64
N LEU A 129 4.95 -17.54 16.76
CA LEU A 129 5.61 -16.90 15.61
C LEU A 129 5.93 -15.41 15.84
N LEU A 130 5.44 -14.82 16.93
CA LEU A 130 5.84 -13.48 17.38
C LEU A 130 7.27 -13.48 17.93
#